data_AF-A0A7L4PE01-F1
#
_entry.id   AF-A0A7L4PE01-F1
#
_cell.length_a   1.000
_cell.length_b   1.000
_cell.length_c   1.000
_cell.angle_alpha   90.00
_cell.angle_beta   90.00
_cell.angle_gamma   90.00
#
_symmetry.space_group_name_H-M   'P 1'
#
loop_
_entity.id
_entity.type
_entity.pdbx_description
1 polymer ?
#
loop_
_entity_poly.entity_id
_entity_poly.type
_entity_poly.pdbx_seq_one_letter_code
_entity_poly.pdbx_strand_id
1 'polypeptide(L)'
;MSHWINYFIVTILAFPTSQYLINFAIALTGRTLDLSTTRYVTPTLKLELNPIAKRVGWRWFILLNIVICIIFAFWFNTSLMLFVMGILAAAHNLNQSLIVDITRDSKEPEIFKELVKKANSKILCLSQISYDMAIGIVGAIIICLVGLDISKPIFWIGLALISYSFTVGLLSASNH
;
A
#
# COMPACT_ATOMS: atom_id res chain seq x y z
N MET A 1 9.25 -4.27 -33.81
CA MET A 1 8.61 -3.35 -32.84
C MET A 1 7.16 -3.03 -33.17
N SER A 2 6.80 -2.79 -34.44
CA SER A 2 5.41 -2.48 -34.86
C SER A 2 4.38 -3.58 -34.56
N HIS A 3 4.77 -4.86 -34.64
CA HIS A 3 3.86 -5.98 -34.39
C HIS A 3 3.33 -6.03 -32.94
N TRP A 4 4.21 -5.89 -31.95
CA TRP A 4 3.84 -5.91 -30.53
C TRP A 4 2.90 -4.77 -30.13
N ILE A 5 3.12 -3.58 -30.70
CA ILE A 5 2.26 -2.41 -30.46
C ILE A 5 0.86 -2.65 -31.02
N ASN A 6 0.76 -3.24 -32.22
CA ASN A 6 -0.54 -3.56 -32.82
C ASN A 6 -1.29 -4.62 -32.01
N TYR A 7 -0.61 -5.67 -31.54
CA TYR A 7 -1.23 -6.68 -30.67
C TYR A 7 -1.74 -6.07 -29.36
N PHE A 8 -0.96 -5.17 -28.75
CA PHE A 8 -1.34 -4.47 -27.54
C PHE A 8 -2.58 -3.59 -27.74
N ILE A 9 -2.60 -2.79 -28.81
CA ILE A 9 -3.73 -1.91 -29.15
C ILE A 9 -5.00 -2.73 -29.42
N VAL A 10 -4.91 -3.80 -30.22
CA VAL A 10 -6.05 -4.67 -30.51
C VAL A 10 -6.59 -5.33 -29.24
N THR A 11 -5.70 -5.75 -28.33
CA THR A 11 -6.11 -6.36 -27.05
C THR A 11 -6.85 -5.36 -26.16
N ILE A 12 -6.40 -4.10 -26.10
CA ILE A 12 -7.08 -3.04 -25.34
C ILE A 12 -8.45 -2.73 -25.95
N LEU A 13 -8.52 -2.57 -27.27
CA LEU A 13 -9.76 -2.20 -27.97
C LEU A 13 -10.79 -3.34 -27.94
N ALA A 14 -10.35 -4.60 -27.94
CA ALA A 14 -11.21 -5.77 -27.85
C ALA A 14 -11.49 -6.21 -26.40
N PHE A 15 -10.94 -5.51 -25.39
CA PHE A 15 -11.08 -5.92 -24.00
C PHE A 15 -12.54 -5.79 -23.54
N PRO A 16 -13.12 -6.81 -22.89
CA PRO A 16 -14.50 -6.73 -22.42
C PRO A 16 -14.69 -5.57 -21.44
N THR A 17 -15.54 -4.60 -21.81
CA THR A 17 -15.80 -3.40 -21.00
C THR A 17 -16.31 -3.76 -19.61
N SER A 18 -17.12 -4.81 -19.47
CA SER A 18 -17.61 -5.29 -18.18
C SER A 18 -16.48 -5.78 -17.26
N GLN A 19 -15.56 -6.59 -17.79
CA GLN A 19 -14.40 -7.07 -17.02
C GLN A 19 -13.49 -5.91 -16.61
N TYR A 20 -13.29 -4.94 -17.49
CA TYR A 20 -12.50 -3.75 -17.20
C TYR A 20 -13.11 -2.95 -16.04
N LEU A 21 -14.42 -2.73 -16.08
CA LEU A 21 -15.13 -2.01 -15.01
C LEU A 21 -15.06 -2.75 -13.68
N ILE A 22 -15.16 -4.09 -13.67
CA ILE A 22 -15.00 -4.91 -12.46
C ILE A 22 -13.58 -4.76 -11.90
N ASN A 23 -12.56 -4.95 -12.74
CA ASN A 23 -11.16 -4.82 -12.34
C ASN A 23 -10.85 -3.40 -11.83
N PHE A 24 -11.35 -2.38 -12.53
CA PHE A 24 -11.23 -0.98 -12.12
C PHE A 24 -11.87 -0.75 -10.75
N ALA A 25 -13.08 -1.26 -10.51
CA ALA A 25 -13.75 -1.14 -9.22
C ALA A 25 -12.97 -1.83 -8.09
N ILE A 26 -12.40 -3.01 -8.34
CA ILE A 26 -11.53 -3.73 -7.39
C ILE A 26 -10.30 -2.87 -7.04
N ALA A 27 -9.56 -2.42 -8.05
CA ALA A 27 -8.36 -1.59 -7.85
C ALA A 27 -8.70 -0.27 -7.13
N LEU A 28 -9.77 0.39 -7.56
CA LEU A 28 -10.23 1.67 -7.00
C LEU A 28 -10.63 1.51 -5.52
N THR A 29 -11.30 0.41 -5.16
CA THR A 29 -11.67 0.14 -3.76
C THR A 29 -10.44 0.06 -2.88
N GLY A 30 -9.42 -0.71 -3.29
CA GLY A 30 -8.17 -0.82 -2.54
C GLY A 30 -7.48 0.53 -2.36
N ARG A 31 -7.33 1.30 -3.45
CA ARG A 31 -6.67 2.61 -3.39
C ARG A 31 -7.48 3.64 -2.60
N THR A 32 -8.81 3.59 -2.64
CA THR A 32 -9.67 4.49 -1.89
C THR A 32 -9.57 4.21 -0.39
N LEU A 33 -9.54 2.94 0.03
CA LEU A 33 -9.34 2.56 1.43
C LEU A 33 -7.98 3.08 1.96
N ASP A 34 -6.91 2.87 1.21
CA ASP A 34 -5.59 3.40 1.57
C ASP A 34 -5.62 4.93 1.69
N LEU A 35 -6.07 5.63 0.64
CA LEU A 35 -6.10 7.10 0.62
C LEU A 35 -6.97 7.72 1.72
N SER A 36 -8.14 7.14 1.97
CA SER A 36 -9.08 7.63 3.00
C SER A 36 -8.50 7.48 4.40
N THR A 37 -7.90 6.34 4.71
CA THR A 37 -7.25 6.10 6.01
C THR A 37 -5.98 6.93 6.16
N THR A 38 -5.15 7.07 5.12
CA THR A 38 -4.02 8.00 5.14
C THR A 38 -4.50 9.42 5.41
N ARG A 39 -5.57 9.89 4.75
CA ARG A 39 -6.09 11.24 4.96
C ARG A 39 -6.65 11.46 6.36
N TYR A 40 -7.22 10.43 6.95
CA TYR A 40 -7.68 10.45 8.34
C TYR A 40 -6.51 10.66 9.31
N VAL A 41 -5.43 9.90 9.14
CA VAL A 41 -4.24 9.96 10.01
C VAL A 41 -3.41 11.22 9.75
N THR A 42 -3.11 11.53 8.50
CA THR A 42 -2.18 12.60 8.08
C THR A 42 -2.85 13.58 7.10
N PRO A 43 -3.85 14.38 7.53
CA PRO A 43 -4.66 15.22 6.63
C PRO A 43 -3.85 16.26 5.84
N THR A 44 -2.70 16.70 6.36
CA THR A 44 -1.80 17.65 5.67
C THR A 44 -0.61 16.99 4.97
N LEU A 45 -0.49 15.66 5.04
CA LEU A 45 0.68 14.84 4.64
C LEU A 45 2.01 15.21 5.32
N LYS A 46 2.06 16.24 6.17
CA LYS A 46 3.27 16.65 6.88
C LYS A 46 3.82 15.57 7.81
N LEU A 47 2.91 14.82 8.42
CA LEU A 47 3.18 13.70 9.32
C LEU A 47 3.35 12.37 8.58
N GLU A 48 3.18 12.34 7.27
CA GLU A 48 3.36 11.13 6.46
C GLU A 48 4.82 10.67 6.52
N LEU A 49 5.11 9.38 6.40
CA LEU A 49 6.51 8.93 6.35
C LEU A 49 7.05 8.95 4.91
N ASN A 50 6.16 8.88 3.92
CA ASN A 50 6.54 8.85 2.51
C ASN A 50 7.00 10.24 2.01
N PRO A 51 8.29 10.42 1.66
CA PRO A 51 8.82 11.70 1.20
C PRO A 51 8.24 12.13 -0.15
N ILE A 52 7.84 11.17 -0.99
CA ILE A 52 7.17 11.45 -2.27
C ILE A 52 5.79 12.06 -1.98
N ALA A 53 5.01 11.45 -1.08
CA ALA A 53 3.70 11.96 -0.72
C ALA A 53 3.77 13.39 -0.14
N LYS A 54 4.78 13.68 0.70
CA LYS A 54 5.04 15.05 1.20
C LYS A 54 5.28 16.07 0.10
N ARG A 55 6.12 15.71 -0.89
CA ARG A 55 6.54 16.64 -1.95
C ARG A 55 5.44 16.87 -2.99
N VAL A 56 4.69 15.82 -3.30
CA VAL A 56 3.70 15.79 -4.38
C VAL A 56 2.34 16.32 -3.91
N GLY A 57 2.00 16.11 -2.64
CA GLY A 57 0.75 16.58 -2.04
C GLY A 57 -0.49 15.83 -2.51
N TRP A 58 -1.62 16.05 -1.82
CA TRP A 58 -2.85 15.26 -2.00
C TRP A 58 -3.39 15.24 -3.42
N ARG A 59 -3.39 16.39 -4.12
CA ARG A 59 -3.98 16.51 -5.46
C ARG A 59 -3.31 15.56 -6.45
N TRP A 60 -1.98 15.62 -6.51
CA TRP A 60 -1.19 14.79 -7.40
C TRP A 60 -1.10 13.35 -6.93
N PHE A 61 -1.12 13.10 -5.62
CA PHE A 61 -1.16 11.75 -5.08
C PHE A 61 -2.46 11.03 -5.44
N ILE A 62 -3.62 11.69 -5.34
CA ILE A 62 -4.92 11.15 -5.78
C ILE A 62 -4.90 10.90 -7.29
N LEU A 63 -4.41 11.85 -8.08
CA LEU A 63 -4.35 11.71 -9.54
C LEU A 63 -3.50 10.50 -9.96
N LEU A 64 -2.33 10.32 -9.35
CA LEU A 64 -1.47 9.17 -9.61
C LEU A 64 -2.19 7.84 -9.36
N ASN A 65 -2.94 7.75 -8.26
CA ASN A 65 -3.70 6.55 -7.91
C ASN A 65 -4.84 6.27 -8.90
N ILE A 66 -5.52 7.32 -9.39
CA ILE A 66 -6.54 7.16 -10.44
C ILE A 66 -5.90 6.61 -11.72
N VAL A 67 -4.76 7.17 -12.14
CA VAL A 67 -4.03 6.70 -13.32
C VAL A 67 -3.58 5.24 -13.16
N ILE A 68 -3.06 4.87 -11.99
CA ILE A 68 -2.70 3.49 -11.65
C ILE A 68 -3.93 2.58 -11.77
N CYS A 69 -5.08 2.95 -11.20
CA CYS A 69 -6.30 2.15 -11.32
C CYS A 69 -6.75 1.97 -12.78
N ILE A 70 -6.69 3.02 -13.60
CA ILE A 70 -7.03 2.96 -15.03
C ILE A 70 -6.10 1.99 -15.77
N ILE A 71 -4.79 2.09 -15.56
CA ILE A 71 -3.80 1.27 -16.25
C ILE A 71 -3.91 -0.21 -15.82
N PHE A 72 -4.03 -0.49 -14.52
CA PHE A 72 -4.03 -1.87 -14.03
C PHE A 72 -5.39 -2.56 -14.13
N ALA A 73 -6.47 -1.84 -14.47
CA ALA A 73 -7.78 -2.42 -14.71
C ALA A 73 -7.82 -3.39 -15.92
N PHE A 74 -6.85 -3.32 -16.83
CA PHE A 74 -6.74 -4.29 -17.93
C PHE A 74 -6.38 -5.70 -17.47
N TRP A 75 -5.85 -5.88 -16.25
CA TRP A 75 -5.46 -7.19 -15.73
C TRP A 75 -6.03 -7.44 -14.34
N PHE A 76 -6.91 -8.45 -14.25
CA PHE A 76 -7.56 -8.86 -12.98
C PHE A 76 -6.54 -9.08 -11.86
N ASN A 77 -5.48 -9.83 -12.16
CA ASN A 77 -4.43 -10.16 -11.20
C ASN A 77 -3.73 -8.93 -10.62
N THR A 78 -3.45 -7.91 -11.44
CA THR A 78 -2.84 -6.65 -10.96
C THR A 78 -3.84 -5.81 -10.15
N SER A 79 -5.11 -5.80 -10.56
CA SER A 79 -6.17 -5.13 -9.80
C SER A 79 -6.37 -5.76 -8.43
N LEU A 80 -6.33 -7.09 -8.34
CA LEU A 80 -6.37 -7.85 -7.09
C LEU A 80 -5.15 -7.53 -6.20
N MET A 81 -3.95 -7.46 -6.79
CA MET A 81 -2.74 -7.06 -6.06
C MET A 81 -2.89 -5.67 -5.43
N LEU A 82 -3.35 -4.67 -6.21
CA LEU A 82 -3.61 -3.32 -5.71
C LEU A 82 -4.67 -3.28 -4.60
N PHE A 83 -5.71 -4.12 -4.73
CA PHE A 83 -6.74 -4.26 -3.70
C PHE A 83 -6.18 -4.79 -2.38
N VAL A 84 -5.42 -5.88 -2.42
CA VAL A 84 -4.79 -6.48 -1.23
C VAL A 84 -3.81 -5.50 -0.58
N MET A 85 -2.94 -4.86 -1.37
CA MET A 85 -2.02 -3.84 -0.85
C MET A 85 -2.77 -2.68 -0.19
N GLY A 86 -3.88 -2.24 -0.79
CA GLY A 86 -4.71 -1.17 -0.25
C GLY A 86 -5.35 -1.51 1.09
N ILE A 87 -5.83 -2.74 1.25
CA ILE A 87 -6.36 -3.23 2.54
C ILE A 87 -5.28 -3.24 3.62
N LEU A 88 -4.09 -3.77 3.31
CA LEU A 88 -2.99 -3.86 4.27
C LEU A 88 -2.54 -2.47 4.73
N ALA A 89 -2.37 -1.54 3.76
CA ALA A 89 -2.02 -0.16 4.06
C ALA A 89 -3.11 0.54 4.88
N ALA A 90 -4.39 0.32 4.55
CA ALA A 90 -5.49 0.85 5.33
C ALA A 90 -5.51 0.33 6.77
N ALA A 91 -5.30 -0.97 6.96
CA ALA A 91 -5.21 -1.58 8.28
C ALA A 91 -4.04 -1.00 9.10
N HIS A 92 -2.88 -0.81 8.48
CA HIS A 92 -1.71 -0.20 9.12
C HIS A 92 -1.96 1.26 9.52
N ASN A 93 -2.53 2.06 8.61
CA ASN A 93 -2.90 3.45 8.88
C ASN A 93 -3.87 3.54 10.06
N LEU A 94 -4.91 2.69 10.08
CA LEU A 94 -5.87 2.65 11.20
C LEU A 94 -5.21 2.23 12.51
N ASN A 95 -4.27 1.30 12.49
CA ASN A 95 -3.52 0.90 13.69
C ASN A 95 -2.69 2.06 14.25
N GLN A 96 -2.10 2.89 13.37
CA GLN A 96 -1.38 4.10 13.77
C GLN A 96 -2.32 5.23 14.22
N SER A 97 -3.57 5.23 13.77
CA SER A 97 -4.52 6.31 14.04
C SER A 97 -4.78 6.52 15.53
N LEU A 98 -4.77 5.44 16.32
CA LEU A 98 -4.96 5.51 17.77
C LEU A 98 -3.84 6.29 18.47
N ILE A 99 -2.60 6.14 17.99
CA ILE A 99 -1.44 6.90 18.52
C ILE A 99 -1.57 8.38 18.13
N VAL A 100 -1.96 8.65 16.88
CA VAL A 100 -2.14 10.02 16.38
C VAL A 100 -3.28 10.74 17.09
N ASP A 101 -4.37 10.04 17.40
CA ASP A 101 -5.52 10.62 18.11
C ASP A 101 -5.15 10.98 19.55
N ILE A 102 -4.51 10.06 20.28
CA ILE A 102 -3.98 10.32 21.63
C ILE A 102 -3.03 11.51 21.60
N THR A 103 -2.12 11.61 20.62
CA THR A 103 -1.16 12.72 20.54
C THR A 103 -1.74 14.04 20.02
N ARG A 104 -2.88 14.00 19.30
CA ARG A 104 -3.57 15.20 18.79
C ARG A 104 -4.41 15.88 19.87
N ASP A 105 -5.14 15.09 20.67
CA ASP A 105 -6.08 15.61 21.67
C ASP A 105 -5.50 15.67 23.10
N SER A 106 -4.44 14.92 23.42
CA SER A 106 -3.84 15.03 24.76
C SER A 106 -3.14 16.37 24.93
N LYS A 107 -3.48 17.07 26.02
CA LYS A 107 -2.70 18.19 26.56
C LYS A 107 -1.33 17.76 27.11
N GLU A 108 -0.96 16.48 26.95
CA GLU A 108 0.24 15.86 27.51
C GLU A 108 1.08 15.12 26.44
N PRO A 109 1.42 15.75 25.29
CA PRO A 109 2.36 15.17 24.33
C PRO A 109 3.74 14.94 24.96
N GLU A 110 4.02 15.55 26.10
CA GLU A 110 5.24 15.35 26.88
C GLU A 110 5.32 13.95 27.51
N ILE A 111 4.21 13.38 27.99
CA ILE A 111 4.21 12.03 28.58
C ILE A 111 4.52 10.98 27.49
N PHE A 112 3.89 11.09 26.32
CA PHE A 112 4.19 10.20 25.20
C PHE A 112 5.66 10.36 24.73
N LYS A 113 6.15 11.59 24.63
CA LYS A 113 7.57 11.86 24.31
C LYS A 113 8.52 11.27 25.36
N GLU A 114 8.18 11.34 26.64
CA GLU A 114 8.98 10.73 27.70
C GLU A 114 8.98 9.20 27.63
N LEU A 115 7.83 8.58 27.37
CA LEU A 115 7.72 7.13 27.19
C LEU A 115 8.54 6.65 25.99
N VAL A 116 8.47 7.37 24.86
CA VAL A 116 9.28 7.07 23.67
C VAL A 116 10.78 7.29 23.94
N LYS A 117 11.15 8.36 24.69
CA LYS A 117 12.56 8.60 25.08
C LYS A 117 13.11 7.51 26.02
N LYS A 118 12.26 6.97 26.90
CA LYS A 118 12.63 5.87 27.82
C LYS A 118 12.63 4.51 27.12
N ALA A 119 11.88 4.37 26.02
CA ALA A 119 11.84 3.15 25.23
C ALA A 119 13.19 2.91 24.54
N ASN A 120 13.64 1.67 24.56
CA ASN A 120 14.82 1.27 23.80
C ASN A 120 14.51 1.38 22.31
N SER A 121 15.23 2.28 21.61
CA SER A 121 15.03 2.55 20.17
C SER A 121 15.12 1.29 19.31
N LYS A 122 15.97 0.32 19.70
CA LYS A 122 16.09 -0.97 19.01
C LYS A 122 14.84 -1.81 19.15
N ILE A 123 14.25 -1.86 20.36
CA ILE A 123 13.02 -2.62 20.62
C ILE A 123 11.84 -1.97 19.89
N LEU A 124 11.77 -0.63 19.89
CA LEU A 124 10.75 0.11 19.17
C LEU A 124 10.80 -0.20 17.66
N CYS A 125 11.98 -0.06 17.05
CA CYS A 125 12.21 -0.35 15.63
C CYS A 125 11.93 -1.83 15.29
N LEU A 126 12.42 -2.77 16.10
CA LEU A 126 12.17 -4.20 15.89
C LEU A 126 10.67 -4.53 16.01
N SER A 127 9.97 -3.95 16.99
CA SER A 127 8.54 -4.19 17.18
C SER A 127 7.73 -3.71 15.98
N GLN A 128 8.11 -2.57 15.40
CA GLN A 128 7.42 -2.00 14.24
C GLN A 128 7.71 -2.81 12.96
N ILE A 129 8.97 -3.16 12.72
CA ILE A 129 9.38 -3.90 11.52
C ILE A 129 8.96 -5.38 11.58
N SER A 130 8.89 -6.00 12.75
CA SER A 130 8.61 -7.43 12.90
C SER A 130 7.24 -7.84 12.34
N TYR A 131 6.21 -7.01 12.56
CA TYR A 131 4.87 -7.26 12.02
C TYR A 131 4.86 -7.21 10.49
N ASP A 132 5.46 -6.18 9.90
CA ASP A 132 5.52 -6.02 8.45
C ASP A 132 6.41 -7.08 7.80
N MET A 133 7.51 -7.49 8.44
CA MET A 133 8.36 -8.59 7.98
C MET A 133 7.62 -9.93 8.00
N ALA A 134 6.82 -10.21 9.04
CA ALA A 134 6.03 -11.43 9.09
C ALA A 134 5.05 -11.53 7.91
N ILE A 135 4.39 -10.42 7.54
CA ILE A 135 3.54 -10.34 6.34
C ILE A 135 4.35 -10.66 5.07
N GLY A 136 5.56 -10.10 4.93
CA GLY A 136 6.44 -10.36 3.81
C GLY A 136 6.87 -11.83 3.71
N ILE A 137 7.18 -12.47 4.85
CA ILE A 137 7.53 -13.89 4.94
C ILE A 137 6.36 -14.76 4.48
N VAL A 138 5.13 -14.45 4.91
CA VAL A 138 3.93 -15.17 4.44
C VAL A 138 3.79 -15.05 2.92
N GLY A 139 4.00 -13.85 2.37
CA GLY A 139 3.99 -13.63 0.92
C GLY A 139 5.05 -14.47 0.19
N ALA A 140 6.27 -14.53 0.73
CA ALA A 140 7.36 -15.33 0.17
C ALA A 140 7.04 -16.83 0.21
N ILE A 141 6.50 -17.33 1.33
CA ILE A 141 6.05 -18.73 1.45
C ILE A 141 4.98 -19.04 0.40
N ILE A 142 3.99 -18.16 0.21
CA ILE A 142 2.95 -18.32 -0.81
C ILE A 142 3.58 -18.45 -2.20
N ILE A 143 4.51 -17.57 -2.57
CA ILE A 143 5.17 -17.64 -3.89
C ILE A 143 6.00 -18.94 -4.01
N CYS A 144 6.73 -19.35 -2.96
CA CYS A 144 7.48 -20.60 -2.97
C CYS A 144 6.59 -21.83 -3.17
N LEU A 145 5.39 -21.85 -2.57
CA LEU A 145 4.43 -22.96 -2.69
C LEU A 145 3.71 -22.98 -4.03
N VAL A 146 3.36 -21.80 -4.56
CA VAL A 146 2.63 -21.66 -5.84
C VAL A 146 3.56 -21.77 -7.05
N GLY A 147 4.84 -21.47 -6.86
CA GLY A 147 5.81 -21.26 -7.91
C GLY A 147 5.67 -19.89 -8.58
N LEU A 148 6.52 -19.59 -9.56
CA LEU A 148 6.49 -18.35 -10.35
C LEU A 148 5.38 -18.33 -11.41
N ASP A 149 4.21 -18.86 -11.06
CA ASP A 149 3.06 -18.99 -11.95
C ASP A 149 2.20 -17.73 -11.89
N ILE A 150 2.52 -16.76 -12.75
CA ILE A 150 1.85 -15.47 -12.85
C ILE A 150 0.38 -15.56 -13.30
N SER A 151 -0.07 -16.71 -13.78
CA SER A 151 -1.47 -16.90 -14.18
C SER A 151 -2.39 -17.01 -12.95
N LYS A 152 -1.87 -17.48 -11.82
CA LYS A 152 -2.63 -17.77 -10.61
C LYS A 152 -2.83 -16.51 -9.76
N PRO A 153 -4.07 -16.16 -9.35
CA PRO A 153 -4.33 -15.01 -8.49
C PRO A 153 -3.55 -15.04 -7.17
N ILE A 154 -3.34 -16.23 -6.60
CA ILE A 154 -2.62 -16.40 -5.34
C ILE A 154 -1.14 -16.00 -5.42
N PHE A 155 -0.50 -16.12 -6.59
CA PHE A 155 0.85 -15.57 -6.81
C PHE A 155 0.86 -14.06 -6.58
N TRP A 156 -0.13 -13.35 -7.12
CA TRP A 156 -0.27 -11.90 -7.01
C TRP A 156 -0.63 -11.44 -5.59
N ILE A 157 -1.36 -12.26 -4.83
CA ILE A 157 -1.56 -12.04 -3.39
C ILE A 157 -0.23 -12.15 -2.65
N GLY A 158 0.57 -13.19 -2.93
CA GLY A 158 1.92 -13.33 -2.36
C GLY A 158 2.81 -12.12 -2.69
N LEU A 159 2.79 -11.68 -3.95
CA LEU A 159 3.53 -10.51 -4.41
C LEU A 159 3.04 -9.20 -3.76
N ALA A 160 1.73 -9.05 -3.54
CA ALA A 160 1.15 -7.92 -2.82
C ALA A 160 1.69 -7.84 -1.38
N LEU A 161 1.74 -8.96 -0.67
CA LEU A 161 2.22 -9.05 0.72
C LEU A 161 3.72 -8.68 0.80
N ILE A 162 4.54 -9.20 -0.11
CA ILE A 162 5.97 -8.85 -0.20
C ILE A 162 6.13 -7.37 -0.53
N SER A 163 5.42 -6.86 -1.54
CA SER A 163 5.53 -5.47 -1.98
C SER A 163 5.12 -4.48 -0.88
N TYR A 164 4.04 -4.80 -0.16
CA TYR A 164 3.58 -4.04 0.99
C TYR A 164 4.64 -4.04 2.11
N SER A 165 5.10 -5.24 2.52
CA SER A 165 6.12 -5.41 3.57
C SER A 165 7.40 -4.63 3.26
N PHE A 166 7.87 -4.70 2.01
CA PHE A 166 9.04 -3.97 1.56
C PHE A 166 8.82 -2.44 1.63
N THR A 167 7.66 -1.97 1.19
CA THR A 167 7.34 -0.53 1.19
C THR A 167 7.30 0.02 2.61
N VAL A 168 6.60 -0.63 3.53
CA VAL A 168 6.47 -0.16 4.91
C VAL A 168 7.75 -0.36 5.70
N GLY A 169 8.47 -1.46 5.46
CA GLY A 169 9.79 -1.71 6.05
C GLY A 169 10.82 -0.64 5.67
N LEU A 170 10.89 -0.25 4.39
CA LEU A 170 11.76 0.84 3.93
C LEU A 170 11.37 2.18 4.57
N LEU A 171 10.08 2.49 4.62
CA LEU A 171 9.60 3.74 5.23
C LEU A 171 9.94 3.77 6.73
N SER A 172 9.77 2.66 7.44
CA SER A 172 10.09 2.55 8.86
C SER A 172 11.59 2.68 9.13
N ALA A 173 12.44 2.07 8.28
CA ALA A 173 13.89 2.17 8.40
C ALA A 173 14.45 3.58 8.11
N SER A 174 13.79 4.37 7.26
CA SER A 174 14.24 5.71 6.88
C SER A 174 14.08 6.80 7.97
N ASN A 175 13.40 6.49 9.08
CA ASN A 175 13.10 7.46 10.15
C ASN A 175 13.99 7.32 11.40
N HIS A 176 15.04 6.49 11.35
CA HIS A 176 16.03 6.29 12.41
C HIS A 176 17.44 6.49 11.86
#